data_AF-A0A3Q2P457-F1
#
_entry.id   AF-A0A3Q2P457-F1
#
_cell.length_a   1.000
_cell.length_b   1.000
_cell.length_c   1.000
_cell.angle_alpha   90.00
_cell.angle_beta   90.00
_cell.angle_gamma   90.00
#
_symmetry.space_group_name_H-M   'P 1'
#
loop_
_entity.id
_entity.type
_entity.pdbx_description
1 polymer ?
#
loop_
_entity_poly.entity_id
_entity_poly.type
_entity_poly.pdbx_seq_one_letter_code
_entity_poly.pdbx_strand_id
1 'polypeptide(L)'
;KHVFFCIVRRVFPKLEIYVPEETVKKIVTSTPGVIVPVLSVLKGKIEEKRVQITNNSPQYYDARSQEKPFSDVEIQQAEARIVAQLAEMKSTEAKVKPQHVTFYTEMSPATIRQILLEKELQVQDLQETVKVLQVKVSKLEELVRLKDKRIEHLTCLPETYKTKLQLAG
;
A
#
# COMPACT_ATOMS: atom_id res chain seq x y z
N LYS A 1 -37.62 -3.16 15.92
CA LYS A 1 -38.29 -4.34 15.30
C LYS A 1 -38.24 -4.29 13.76
N HIS A 2 -38.69 -3.19 13.10
CA HIS A 2 -38.66 -3.06 11.63
C HIS A 2 -37.26 -3.20 10.98
N VAL A 3 -36.22 -2.61 11.59
CA VAL A 3 -34.85 -2.64 11.02
C VAL A 3 -34.28 -4.05 10.95
N PHE A 4 -34.49 -4.87 11.98
CA PHE A 4 -34.03 -6.26 11.98
C PHE A 4 -34.71 -7.10 10.90
N PHE A 5 -36.01 -6.90 10.70
CA PHE A 5 -36.75 -7.59 9.63
C PHE A 5 -36.24 -7.21 8.23
N CYS A 6 -35.86 -5.95 8.01
CA CYS A 6 -35.23 -5.51 6.77
C CYS A 6 -33.89 -6.19 6.53
N ILE A 7 -33.08 -6.39 7.59
CA ILE A 7 -31.78 -7.08 7.50
C ILE A 7 -32.01 -8.56 7.16
N VAL A 8 -32.90 -9.24 7.87
CA VAL A 8 -33.23 -10.66 7.63
C VAL A 8 -33.78 -10.88 6.22
N ARG A 9 -34.56 -9.94 5.68
CA ARG A 9 -35.18 -10.08 4.35
C ARG A 9 -34.31 -9.62 3.18
N ARG A 10 -33.46 -8.61 3.36
CA ARG A 10 -32.66 -8.03 2.25
C ARG A 10 -31.19 -8.41 2.27
N VAL A 11 -30.63 -8.66 3.45
CA VAL A 11 -29.18 -8.86 3.63
C VAL A 11 -28.85 -10.35 3.75
N PHE A 12 -29.63 -11.11 4.52
CA PHE A 12 -29.34 -12.54 4.74
C PHE A 12 -29.48 -13.41 3.48
N PRO A 13 -30.47 -13.19 2.58
CA PRO A 13 -30.54 -13.95 1.34
C PRO A 13 -29.36 -13.69 0.40
N LYS A 14 -28.80 -12.48 0.42
CA LYS A 14 -27.60 -12.12 -0.36
C LYS A 14 -26.32 -12.78 0.17
N LEU A 15 -26.35 -13.27 1.40
CA LEU A 15 -25.25 -13.93 2.10
C LEU A 15 -25.50 -15.44 2.28
N GLU A 16 -26.61 -15.97 1.74
CA GLU A 16 -27.02 -17.38 1.87
C GLU A 16 -27.16 -17.85 3.32
N ILE A 17 -27.55 -16.94 4.22
CA ILE A 17 -27.74 -17.24 5.65
C ILE A 17 -29.23 -17.51 5.89
N TYR A 18 -29.55 -18.68 6.44
CA TYR A 18 -30.89 -19.00 6.91
C TYR A 18 -30.97 -18.86 8.43
N VAL A 19 -31.95 -18.10 8.91
CA VAL A 19 -32.23 -17.96 10.35
C VAL A 19 -33.66 -18.41 10.63
N PRO A 20 -33.87 -19.44 11.48
CA PRO A 20 -35.20 -19.92 11.83
C PRO A 20 -36.09 -18.83 12.42
N GLU A 21 -37.39 -18.88 12.12
CA GLU A 21 -38.35 -17.87 12.56
C GLU A 21 -38.44 -17.76 14.09
N GLU A 22 -38.22 -18.85 14.81
CA GLU A 22 -38.15 -18.86 16.27
C GLU A 22 -36.99 -18.02 16.82
N THR A 23 -35.82 -18.12 16.18
CA THR A 23 -34.64 -17.34 16.53
C THR A 23 -34.85 -15.86 16.20
N VAL A 24 -35.50 -15.57 15.06
CA VAL A 24 -35.90 -14.21 14.68
C VAL A 24 -36.84 -13.61 15.74
N LYS A 25 -37.85 -14.37 16.18
CA LYS A 25 -38.79 -13.93 17.24
C LYS A 25 -38.04 -13.62 18.54
N LYS A 26 -37.15 -14.51 18.99
CA LYS A 26 -36.31 -14.31 20.18
C LYS A 26 -35.39 -13.08 20.09
N ILE A 27 -34.85 -12.80 18.90
CA ILE A 27 -34.05 -11.59 18.66
C ILE A 27 -34.91 -10.33 18.67
N VAL A 28 -36.12 -10.40 18.09
CA VAL A 28 -37.07 -9.28 18.08
C VAL A 28 -37.60 -8.97 19.49
N THR A 29 -37.63 -9.96 20.38
CA THR A 29 -37.92 -9.81 21.82
C THR A 29 -36.69 -9.45 22.65
N SER A 30 -35.54 -9.16 22.01
CA SER A 30 -34.28 -8.79 22.67
C SER A 30 -33.80 -9.80 23.70
N THR A 31 -34.04 -11.10 23.46
CA THR A 31 -33.56 -12.16 24.35
C THR A 31 -32.02 -12.15 24.37
N PRO A 32 -31.38 -11.96 25.53
CA PRO A 32 -29.92 -11.91 25.64
C PRO A 32 -29.27 -13.20 25.11
N GLY A 33 -28.14 -13.06 24.41
CA GLY A 33 -27.34 -14.18 23.90
C GLY A 33 -27.81 -14.80 22.58
N VAL A 34 -29.07 -14.62 22.15
CA VAL A 34 -29.59 -15.25 20.93
C VAL A 34 -29.05 -14.61 19.64
N ILE A 35 -28.69 -13.32 19.69
CA ILE A 35 -28.13 -12.59 18.55
C ILE A 35 -26.67 -12.97 18.24
N VAL A 36 -25.93 -13.46 19.24
CA VAL A 36 -24.47 -13.69 19.14
C VAL A 36 -24.10 -14.76 18.11
N PRO A 37 -24.78 -15.94 18.06
CA PRO A 37 -24.51 -16.95 17.03
C PRO A 37 -24.82 -16.45 15.62
N VAL A 38 -25.89 -15.67 15.45
CA VAL A 38 -26.29 -15.14 14.14
C VAL A 38 -25.26 -14.16 13.60
N LEU A 39 -24.74 -13.28 14.46
CA LEU A 39 -23.67 -12.35 14.09
C LEU A 39 -22.34 -13.07 13.80
N SER A 40 -22.04 -14.16 14.51
CA SER A 40 -20.84 -14.97 14.25
C SER A 40 -20.89 -15.64 12.87
N VAL A 41 -22.03 -16.23 12.50
CA VAL A 41 -22.24 -16.80 11.17
C VAL A 41 -22.17 -15.72 10.08
N LEU A 42 -22.75 -14.55 10.34
CA LEU A 42 -22.68 -13.40 9.42
C LEU A 42 -21.25 -12.93 9.19
N LYS A 43 -20.44 -12.83 10.26
CA LYS A 43 -19.02 -12.45 10.19
C LYS A 43 -18.24 -13.44 9.32
N GLY A 44 -18.42 -14.74 9.53
CA GLY A 44 -17.76 -15.78 8.72
C GLY A 44 -18.11 -15.70 7.23
N LYS A 45 -19.39 -15.47 6.90
CA LYS A 45 -19.86 -15.36 5.51
C LYS A 45 -19.36 -14.12 4.78
N ILE A 46 -19.16 -13.01 5.49
CA ILE A 46 -18.56 -11.80 4.90
C ILE A 46 -17.09 -12.06 4.59
N GLU A 47 -16.36 -12.73 5.47
CA GLU A 47 -14.95 -13.07 5.25
C GLU A 47 -14.77 -14.00 4.04
N GLU A 48 -15.60 -15.05 3.93
CA GLU A 48 -15.60 -15.98 2.81
C GLU A 48 -15.80 -15.27 1.45
N LYS A 49 -16.75 -14.32 1.37
CA LYS A 49 -16.97 -13.53 0.14
C LYS A 49 -15.87 -12.50 -0.12
N ARG A 50 -15.12 -12.04 0.88
CA ARG A 50 -14.00 -11.11 0.69
C ARG A 50 -12.77 -11.81 0.10
N VAL A 51 -12.45 -13.01 0.59
CA VAL A 51 -11.35 -13.84 0.06
C VAL A 51 -11.55 -14.14 -1.43
N GLN A 52 -12.79 -14.36 -1.86
CA GLN A 52 -13.11 -14.58 -3.28
C GLN A 52 -12.86 -13.33 -4.17
N ILE A 53 -12.99 -12.12 -3.61
CA ILE A 53 -12.76 -10.86 -4.34
C ILE A 53 -11.27 -10.50 -4.39
N THR A 54 -10.50 -10.81 -3.35
CA THR A 54 -9.05 -10.50 -3.27
C THR A 54 -8.20 -11.34 -4.22
N ASN A 55 -8.69 -12.52 -4.65
CA ASN A 55 -7.97 -13.40 -5.57
C ASN A 55 -7.95 -12.87 -7.03
N ASN A 56 -8.74 -11.84 -7.37
CA ASN A 56 -8.92 -11.38 -8.74
C ASN A 56 -8.37 -9.97 -9.04
N SER A 57 -7.55 -9.37 -8.16
CA SER A 57 -7.00 -8.03 -8.40
C SER A 57 -5.47 -8.06 -8.53
N PRO A 58 -4.88 -7.50 -9.60
CA PRO A 58 -3.43 -7.52 -9.81
C PRO A 58 -2.74 -6.62 -8.78
N GLN A 59 -1.89 -7.20 -7.93
CA GLN A 59 -1.10 -6.43 -6.99
C GLN A 59 0.20 -5.91 -7.63
N TYR A 60 0.39 -4.61 -7.47
CA TYR A 60 1.58 -3.83 -7.81
C TYR A 60 2.66 -4.04 -6.73
N TYR A 61 3.89 -4.30 -7.16
CA TYR A 61 5.03 -4.52 -6.26
C TYR A 61 5.62 -3.19 -5.79
N ASP A 62 5.90 -3.08 -4.50
CA ASP A 62 6.75 -2.02 -3.91
C ASP A 62 8.14 -2.60 -3.63
N ALA A 63 9.13 -2.18 -4.40
CA ALA A 63 10.53 -2.56 -4.25
C ALA A 63 11.28 -1.45 -3.52
N ARG A 64 11.40 -1.57 -2.19
CA ARG A 64 12.30 -0.72 -1.43
C ARG A 64 13.06 -1.53 -0.39
N SER A 65 14.35 -1.76 -0.66
CA SER A 65 15.42 -1.70 0.35
C SER A 65 16.81 -1.78 -0.29
N GLN A 66 17.71 -0.93 0.20
CA GLN A 66 19.18 -0.87 0.05
C GLN A 66 19.74 0.09 -1.02
N GLU A 67 19.76 1.38 -0.68
CA GLU A 67 20.75 2.33 -1.24
C GLU A 67 22.11 2.09 -0.57
N LYS A 68 22.99 1.34 -1.25
CA LYS A 68 24.44 1.40 -1.06
C LYS A 68 25.03 1.73 -2.43
N PRO A 69 26.01 2.66 -2.56
CA PRO A 69 26.61 2.92 -3.87
C PRO A 69 27.46 1.71 -4.24
N PHE A 70 26.94 0.83 -5.09
CA PHE A 70 27.66 -0.32 -5.61
C PHE A 70 28.59 0.13 -6.75
N SER A 71 29.76 -0.48 -6.81
CA SER A 71 30.71 -0.30 -7.91
C SER A 71 30.21 -0.97 -9.19
N ASP A 72 30.65 -0.50 -10.37
CA ASP A 72 30.18 -1.01 -11.68
C ASP A 72 30.31 -2.53 -11.85
N VAL A 73 31.27 -3.15 -11.16
CA VAL A 73 31.51 -4.61 -11.19
C VAL A 73 30.44 -5.39 -10.40
N GLU A 74 29.95 -4.82 -9.30
CA GLU A 74 28.92 -5.43 -8.46
C GLU A 74 27.54 -5.36 -9.13
N ILE A 75 27.30 -4.33 -9.94
CA ILE A 75 26.07 -4.16 -10.73
C ILE A 75 25.98 -5.25 -11.81
N GLN A 76 27.05 -5.45 -12.58
CA GLN A 76 27.09 -6.49 -13.62
C GLN A 76 26.96 -7.90 -13.04
N GLN A 77 27.52 -8.14 -11.84
CA GLN A 77 27.38 -9.42 -11.15
C GLN A 77 25.97 -9.63 -10.56
N ALA A 78 25.31 -8.56 -10.12
CA ALA A 78 23.92 -8.61 -9.69
C ALA A 78 22.97 -8.87 -10.87
N GLU A 79 23.21 -8.25 -12.03
CA GLU A 79 22.45 -8.47 -13.26
C GLU A 79 22.55 -9.93 -13.72
N ALA A 80 23.76 -10.50 -13.76
CA ALA A 80 23.95 -11.90 -14.10
C ALA A 80 23.23 -12.86 -13.13
N ARG A 81 23.23 -12.54 -11.82
CA ARG A 81 22.50 -13.32 -10.80
C ARG A 81 20.98 -13.23 -10.95
N ILE A 82 20.45 -12.05 -11.29
CA ILE A 82 19.02 -11.85 -11.50
C ILE A 82 18.56 -12.59 -12.74
N VAL A 83 19.32 -12.53 -13.84
CA VAL A 83 19.00 -13.26 -15.09
C VAL A 83 19.03 -14.78 -14.86
N ALA A 84 19.97 -15.28 -14.05
CA ALA A 84 20.02 -16.68 -13.66
C ALA A 84 18.82 -17.10 -12.78
N GLN A 85 18.44 -16.29 -11.79
CA GLN A 85 17.27 -16.54 -10.94
C GLN A 85 15.94 -16.48 -11.71
N LEU A 86 15.83 -15.61 -12.72
CA LEU A 86 14.65 -15.51 -13.58
C LEU A 86 14.43 -16.77 -14.43
N ALA A 87 15.51 -17.48 -14.76
CA ALA A 87 15.44 -18.76 -15.46
C ALA A 87 15.05 -19.92 -14.52
N GLU A 88 15.34 -19.81 -13.22
CA GLU A 88 15.08 -20.84 -12.22
C GLU A 88 13.67 -20.76 -11.57
N MET A 89 12.99 -19.61 -11.61
CA MET A 89 11.67 -19.40 -10.99
C MET A 89 10.47 -20.02 -11.74
N LYS A 90 10.65 -21.11 -12.50
CA LYS A 90 9.54 -21.83 -13.14
C LYS A 90 8.80 -22.82 -12.25
N SER A 91 9.17 -22.99 -10.98
CA SER A 91 8.36 -23.70 -10.00
C SER A 91 8.83 -23.38 -8.58
N THR A 92 7.89 -23.48 -7.64
CA THR A 92 8.05 -23.52 -6.18
C THR A 92 8.09 -22.19 -5.39
N GLU A 93 6.90 -21.89 -4.87
CA GLU A 93 6.54 -21.44 -3.51
C GLU A 93 7.66 -20.90 -2.61
N ALA A 94 7.56 -19.62 -2.25
CA ALA A 94 8.19 -19.09 -1.04
C ALA A 94 7.34 -17.98 -0.37
N LYS A 95 6.63 -18.40 0.69
CA LYS A 95 6.57 -17.78 2.03
C LYS A 95 6.61 -16.24 2.09
N VAL A 96 5.45 -15.59 2.17
CA VAL A 96 5.34 -14.19 2.60
C VAL A 96 4.27 -14.02 3.67
N LYS A 97 4.64 -13.28 4.71
CA LYS A 97 3.93 -13.11 5.99
C LYS A 97 2.66 -12.24 5.80
N PRO A 98 1.52 -12.60 6.39
CA PRO A 98 0.26 -11.90 6.13
C PRO A 98 0.27 -10.49 6.72
N GLN A 99 -0.07 -9.49 5.90
CA GLN A 99 -0.44 -8.18 6.40
C GLN A 99 -1.84 -8.30 7.03
N HIS A 100 -1.85 -8.58 8.33
CA HIS A 100 -3.07 -8.78 9.10
C HIS A 100 -3.83 -7.46 9.19
N VAL A 101 -4.94 -7.36 8.48
CA VAL A 101 -5.92 -6.28 8.66
C VAL A 101 -6.62 -6.55 10.00
N THR A 102 -6.18 -5.85 11.06
CA THR A 102 -6.71 -6.00 12.41
C THR A 102 -8.04 -5.28 12.56
N PHE A 103 -9.11 -6.04 12.74
CA PHE A 103 -10.43 -5.52 13.09
C PHE A 103 -10.40 -4.90 14.51
N TYR A 104 -10.85 -3.66 14.64
CA TYR A 104 -10.80 -2.87 15.89
C TYR A 104 -11.79 -3.34 16.97
N THR A 105 -12.76 -4.19 16.62
CA THR A 105 -13.92 -4.49 17.48
C THR A 105 -13.70 -5.63 18.49
N GLU A 106 -12.68 -6.48 18.29
CA GLU A 106 -12.40 -7.65 19.18
C GLU A 106 -11.07 -7.57 19.94
N MET A 107 -10.36 -6.44 19.85
CA MET A 107 -9.05 -6.29 20.45
C MET A 107 -9.14 -5.77 21.90
N SER A 108 -8.34 -6.31 22.82
CA SER A 108 -8.28 -5.79 24.18
C SER A 108 -7.90 -4.30 24.16
N PRO A 109 -8.43 -3.46 25.08
CA PRO A 109 -8.09 -2.04 25.14
C PRO A 109 -6.57 -1.77 25.26
N ALA A 110 -5.81 -2.71 25.84
CA ALA A 110 -4.35 -2.61 25.95
C ALA A 110 -3.64 -2.80 24.60
N THR A 111 -4.11 -3.75 23.80
CA THR A 111 -3.55 -4.00 22.46
C THR A 111 -3.85 -2.86 21.50
N ILE A 112 -5.03 -2.24 21.60
CA ILE A 112 -5.38 -1.05 20.80
C ILE A 112 -4.42 0.11 21.13
N ARG A 113 -4.12 0.33 22.42
CA ARG A 113 -3.15 1.34 22.85
C ARG A 113 -1.74 1.07 22.31
N GLN A 114 -1.30 -0.19 22.35
CA GLN A 114 0.00 -0.59 21.83
C GLN A 114 0.11 -0.29 20.32
N ILE A 115 -0.90 -0.66 19.53
CA ILE A 115 -0.94 -0.39 18.09
C ILE A 115 -0.93 1.11 17.82
N LEU A 116 -1.66 1.90 18.61
CA LEU A 116 -1.68 3.35 18.44
C LEU A 116 -0.29 3.96 18.66
N LEU A 117 0.43 3.52 19.69
CA LEU A 117 1.80 3.97 19.96
C LEU A 117 2.78 3.58 18.84
N GLU A 118 2.68 2.36 18.34
CA GLU A 118 3.50 1.91 17.20
C GLU A 118 3.21 2.73 15.94
N LYS A 119 1.94 3.09 15.72
CA LYS A 119 1.53 3.93 14.59
C LYS A 119 2.00 5.37 14.76
N GLU A 120 1.96 5.92 15.97
CA GLU A 120 2.48 7.26 16.26
C GLU A 120 3.99 7.33 15.97
N LEU A 121 4.75 6.32 16.42
CA LEU A 121 6.19 6.23 16.12
C LEU A 121 6.44 6.13 14.61
N GLN A 122 5.67 5.29 13.90
CA GLN A 122 5.77 5.14 12.45
C GLN A 122 5.46 6.47 11.72
N VAL A 123 4.50 7.24 12.21
CA VAL A 123 4.18 8.57 11.66
C VAL A 123 5.37 9.52 11.87
N GLN A 124 6.01 9.49 13.05
CA GLN A 124 7.18 10.31 13.33
C GLN A 124 8.35 9.99 12.39
N ASP A 125 8.69 8.72 12.20
CA ASP A 125 9.77 8.29 11.29
C ASP A 125 9.49 8.72 9.83
N LEU A 126 8.24 8.61 9.39
CA LEU A 126 7.82 9.07 8.07
C LEU A 126 7.97 10.59 7.92
N GLN A 127 7.63 11.36 8.96
CA GLN A 127 7.83 12.81 8.95
C GLN A 127 9.32 13.18 8.87
N GLU A 128 10.19 12.48 9.57
CA GLU A 128 11.65 12.68 9.46
C GLU A 128 12.15 12.37 8.05
N THR A 129 11.68 11.26 7.47
CA THR A 129 12.00 10.88 6.08
C THR A 129 11.56 11.96 5.09
N VAL A 130 10.35 12.51 5.25
CA VAL A 130 9.85 13.61 4.41
C VAL A 130 10.73 14.85 4.52
N LYS A 131 11.18 15.21 5.72
CA LYS A 131 12.10 16.35 5.91
C LYS A 131 13.42 16.14 5.15
N VAL A 132 14.00 14.94 5.23
CA VAL A 132 15.24 14.61 4.49
C VAL A 132 15.00 14.69 2.98
N LEU A 133 13.89 14.15 2.49
CA LEU A 133 13.54 14.22 1.08
C LEU A 133 13.34 15.67 0.61
N GLN A 134 12.72 16.52 1.42
CA GLN A 134 12.53 17.94 1.10
C GLN A 134 13.88 18.64 0.84
N VAL A 135 14.88 18.37 1.68
CA VAL A 135 16.23 18.91 1.52
C VAL A 135 16.90 18.35 0.26
N LYS A 136 16.75 17.04 -0.02
CA LYS A 136 17.28 16.42 -1.24
C LYS A 136 16.67 17.04 -2.50
N VAL A 137 15.35 17.25 -2.52
CA VAL A 137 14.64 17.89 -3.64
C VAL A 137 15.15 19.31 -3.84
N SER A 138 15.22 20.12 -2.79
CA SER A 138 15.72 21.49 -2.88
C SER A 138 17.16 21.58 -3.39
N LYS A 139 18.02 20.63 -3.00
CA LYS A 139 19.40 20.57 -3.50
C LYS A 139 19.47 20.19 -4.99
N LEU A 140 18.60 19.27 -5.43
CA LEU A 140 18.51 18.88 -6.83
C LEU A 140 17.97 20.02 -7.70
N GLU A 141 16.98 20.77 -7.22
CA GLU A 141 16.45 21.95 -7.92
C GLU A 141 17.56 23.00 -8.14
N GLU A 142 18.37 23.28 -7.13
CA GLU A 142 19.50 24.21 -7.29
C GLU A 142 20.55 23.68 -8.27
N LEU A 143 20.82 22.37 -8.25
CA LEU A 143 21.77 21.75 -9.19
C LEU A 143 21.28 21.85 -10.63
N VAL A 144 19.99 21.61 -10.86
CA VAL A 144 19.35 21.76 -12.18
C VAL A 144 19.50 23.21 -12.65
N ARG A 145 19.15 24.19 -11.81
CA ARG A 145 19.28 25.62 -12.13
C ARG A 145 20.70 26.02 -12.52
N LEU A 146 21.71 25.49 -11.82
CA LEU A 146 23.12 25.75 -12.15
C LEU A 146 23.52 25.13 -13.50
N LYS A 147 23.04 23.91 -13.79
CA LYS A 147 23.27 23.25 -15.07
C LYS A 147 22.60 24.00 -16.22
N ASP A 148 21.37 24.49 -16.04
CA ASP A 148 20.65 25.27 -17.05
C ASP A 148 21.41 26.55 -17.41
N LYS A 149 21.92 27.28 -16.41
CA LYS A 149 22.78 28.46 -16.65
C LYS A 149 24.05 28.12 -17.43
N ARG A 150 24.66 26.97 -17.14
CA ARG A 150 25.85 26.52 -17.87
C ARG A 150 25.52 26.18 -19.32
N ILE A 151 24.40 25.52 -19.55
CA ILE A 151 23.89 25.21 -20.89
C ILE A 151 23.60 26.51 -21.66
N GLU A 152 22.92 27.47 -21.04
CA GLU A 152 22.62 28.78 -21.64
C GLU A 152 23.91 29.49 -22.04
N HIS A 153 24.89 29.60 -21.13
CA HIS A 153 26.16 30.23 -21.42
C HIS A 153 26.91 29.55 -22.59
N LEU A 154 26.91 28.21 -22.63
CA LEU A 154 27.54 27.45 -23.70
C LEU A 154 26.78 27.54 -25.02
N THR A 155 25.45 27.65 -24.99
CA THR A 155 24.60 27.77 -26.19
C THR A 155 24.64 29.18 -26.77
N CYS A 156 24.80 30.21 -25.92
CA CYS A 156 24.87 31.61 -26.35
C CYS A 156 26.23 31.97 -26.99
N LEU A 157 27.32 31.34 -26.55
CA LEU A 157 28.66 31.57 -27.10
C LEU A 157 28.72 31.39 -28.64
N PRO A 158 28.30 30.25 -29.23
CA PRO A 158 28.25 30.03 -30.67
C PRO A 158 27.49 31.10 -31.44
N GLU A 159 26.33 31.52 -30.95
CA GLU A 159 25.52 32.56 -31.60
C GLU A 159 26.20 33.93 -31.56
N THR A 160 26.89 34.22 -30.46
CA THR A 160 27.68 35.46 -30.28
C THR A 160 28.88 35.49 -31.23
N TYR A 161 29.57 34.36 -31.42
CA TYR A 161 30.67 34.28 -32.40
C TYR A 161 30.16 34.34 -33.84
N LYS A 162 29.04 33.67 -34.14
CA LYS A 162 28.42 33.68 -35.48
C LYS A 162 27.94 35.08 -35.89
N THR A 163 27.31 35.83 -34.99
CA THR A 163 26.94 37.24 -35.25
C THR A 163 28.16 38.14 -35.41
N LYS A 164 29.21 37.98 -34.59
CA LYS A 164 30.44 38.77 -34.75
C LYS A 164 31.19 38.48 -36.06
N LEU A 165 31.15 37.24 -36.57
CA LEU A 165 31.68 36.91 -37.89
C LEU A 165 30.83 37.47 -39.04
N GLN A 166 29.50 37.50 -38.91
CA GLN A 166 28.60 38.08 -39.93
C GLN A 166 28.65 39.62 -39.99
N LEU A 167 29.05 40.29 -38.91
CA LEU A 167 29.25 41.75 -38.86
C LEU A 167 30.65 42.20 -39.34
N ALA A 168 31.59 41.27 -39.52
CA ALA A 168 32.98 41.54 -39.86
C ALA A 168 33.34 41.22 -41.33
N GLY A 169 32.37 40.81 -42.15
CA GLY A 169 32.50 40.62 -43.60
C GLY A 169 31.60 41.59 -44.37
#